data_AF-A0A448GYS2-F1
#
_entry.id   AF-A0A448GYS2-F1
#
_cell.length_a   1.000
_cell.length_b   1.000
_cell.length_c   1.000
_cell.angle_alpha   90.00
_cell.angle_beta   90.00
_cell.angle_gamma   90.00
#
_symmetry.space_group_name_H-M   'P 1'
#
loop_
_entity.id
_entity.type
_entity.pdbx_description
1 polymer ?
#
loop_
_entity_poly.entity_id
_entity_poly.type
_entity_poly.pdbx_seq_one_letter_code
_entity_poly.pdbx_strand_id
1 'polypeptide(L)'
;MSKHKAYQSIFDKLSELKPELASKYCITGYIYPTFSAKSAHWIIKEQEYSYNFDNYPSYDIDMLMNDVFNIIYYSHFELSICDQEVQLCFREIPDENHWNALCMKGVSELKESELKQYGIPVSVWKEKVNEFKDNNYIENIIKIEPIYSSNSKRPDFFMVHQTINGKKFDPIPLENKAKPTEE
;
A
#
# COMPACT_ATOMS: atom_id res chain seq x y z
N MET A 1 6.88 6.41 -17.04
CA MET A 1 7.00 7.59 -16.15
C MET A 1 8.29 7.45 -15.32
N SER A 2 8.97 8.51 -14.90
CA SER A 2 10.12 8.37 -13.98
C SER A 2 9.64 8.02 -12.57
N LYS A 3 10.45 7.28 -11.78
CA LYS A 3 10.11 6.95 -10.37
C LYS A 3 9.78 8.19 -9.53
N HIS A 4 10.47 9.31 -9.79
CA HIS A 4 10.20 10.61 -9.16
C HIS A 4 8.76 11.08 -9.38
N LYS A 5 8.33 11.12 -10.65
CA LYS A 5 6.96 11.52 -11.00
C LYS A 5 5.92 10.55 -10.43
N ALA A 6 6.27 9.27 -10.33
CA ALA A 6 5.40 8.26 -9.75
C ALA A 6 5.16 8.49 -8.26
N TYR A 7 6.21 8.72 -7.47
CA TYR A 7 6.09 8.99 -6.03
C TYR A 7 5.29 10.26 -5.74
N GLN A 8 5.53 11.34 -6.49
CA GLN A 8 4.73 12.56 -6.39
C GLN A 8 3.25 12.30 -6.70
N SER A 9 2.98 11.64 -7.83
CA SER A 9 1.61 11.33 -8.24
C SER A 9 0.87 10.47 -7.20
N ILE A 10 1.56 9.50 -6.60
CA ILE A 10 1.01 8.66 -5.53
C ILE A 10 0.68 9.48 -4.30
N PHE A 11 1.59 10.37 -3.87
CA PHE A 11 1.37 11.25 -2.74
C PHE A 11 0.15 12.16 -2.95
N ASP A 12 0.08 12.82 -4.11
CA ASP A 12 -0.99 13.75 -4.44
C ASP A 12 -2.34 13.02 -4.50
N LYS A 13 -2.41 11.87 -5.18
CA LYS A 13 -3.63 11.06 -5.30
C LYS A 13 -4.11 10.50 -3.97
N LEU A 14 -3.21 9.98 -3.13
CA LEU A 14 -3.59 9.52 -1.79
C LEU A 14 -4.10 10.66 -0.92
N SER A 15 -3.50 11.86 -1.05
CA SER A 15 -3.95 13.06 -0.35
C SER A 15 -5.33 13.52 -0.82
N GLU A 16 -5.61 13.44 -2.11
CA GLU A 16 -6.91 13.79 -2.71
C GLU A 16 -8.01 12.78 -2.33
N LEU A 17 -7.69 11.48 -2.33
CA LEU A 17 -8.63 10.42 -1.97
C LEU A 17 -8.96 10.39 -0.47
N LYS A 18 -8.04 10.85 0.38
CA LYS A 18 -8.21 10.86 1.84
C LYS A 18 -9.39 11.78 2.22
N PRO A 19 -10.44 11.27 2.88
CA PRO A 19 -11.52 12.12 3.38
C PRO A 19 -10.99 13.18 4.35
N GLU A 20 -11.55 14.40 4.27
CA GLU A 20 -11.03 15.58 5.00
C GLU A 20 -10.88 15.37 6.51
N LEU A 21 -11.82 14.66 7.13
CA LEU A 21 -11.84 14.39 8.57
C LEU A 21 -11.09 13.11 8.97
N ALA A 22 -10.55 12.35 8.02
CA ALA A 22 -9.88 11.10 8.31
C ALA A 22 -8.47 11.35 8.87
N SER A 23 -8.11 10.64 9.94
CA SER A 23 -6.72 10.62 10.42
C SER A 23 -5.85 9.73 9.52
N LYS A 24 -6.40 8.61 9.06
CA LYS A 24 -5.75 7.64 8.16
C LYS A 24 -6.68 7.26 7.01
N TYR A 25 -6.12 7.14 5.80
CA TYR A 25 -6.77 6.52 4.64
C TYR A 25 -5.88 5.39 4.13
N CYS A 26 -6.47 4.23 3.83
CA CYS A 26 -5.76 3.03 3.40
C CYS A 26 -6.42 2.42 2.17
N ILE A 27 -5.59 1.96 1.24
CA ILE A 27 -5.99 1.11 0.13
C ILE A 27 -5.22 -0.18 0.27
N THR A 28 -5.93 -1.31 0.34
CA THR A 28 -5.32 -2.64 0.47
C THR A 28 -5.78 -3.53 -0.65
N GLY A 29 -4.97 -4.51 -1.01
CA GLY A 29 -5.38 -5.44 -2.04
C GLY A 29 -4.31 -6.44 -2.44
N TYR A 30 -4.65 -7.17 -3.48
CA TYR A 30 -3.79 -8.15 -4.12
C TYR A 30 -4.11 -8.24 -5.60
N ILE A 31 -3.09 -8.54 -6.39
CA ILE A 31 -3.14 -8.56 -7.86
C ILE A 31 -2.36 -9.78 -8.35
N TYR A 32 -3.10 -10.76 -8.86
CA TYR A 32 -2.59 -11.95 -9.52
C TYR A 32 -2.94 -11.90 -11.02
N PRO A 33 -2.32 -12.74 -11.87
CA PRO A 33 -2.58 -12.74 -13.30
C PRO A 33 -4.05 -12.98 -13.68
N THR A 34 -4.77 -13.77 -12.87
CA THR A 34 -6.14 -14.22 -13.17
C THR A 34 -7.21 -13.54 -12.32
N PHE A 35 -6.83 -12.90 -11.21
CA PHE A 35 -7.77 -12.19 -10.34
C PHE A 35 -7.08 -11.09 -9.55
N SER A 36 -7.85 -10.10 -9.14
CA SER A 36 -7.38 -9.07 -8.23
C SER A 36 -8.53 -8.59 -7.34
N ALA A 37 -8.19 -8.09 -6.17
CA ALA A 37 -9.12 -7.39 -5.31
C ALA A 37 -8.44 -6.16 -4.72
N LYS A 38 -9.23 -5.10 -4.53
CA LYS A 38 -8.81 -3.85 -3.93
C LYS A 38 -9.92 -3.39 -3.02
N SER A 39 -9.56 -2.81 -1.89
CA SER A 39 -10.49 -2.18 -0.96
C SER A 39 -9.88 -0.88 -0.46
N ALA A 40 -10.73 0.04 -0.05
CA ALA A 40 -10.31 1.28 0.58
C ALA A 40 -11.13 1.54 1.83
N HIS A 41 -10.45 1.93 2.90
CA HIS A 41 -11.04 2.23 4.19
C HIS A 41 -10.31 3.41 4.84
N TRP A 42 -10.98 4.08 5.77
CA TRP A 42 -10.43 5.24 6.49
C TRP A 42 -10.88 5.27 7.93
N ILE A 43 -10.14 6.03 8.73
CA ILE A 43 -10.36 6.13 10.17
C ILE A 43 -10.75 7.56 10.53
N ILE A 44 -11.88 7.73 11.22
CA ILE A 44 -12.30 9.00 11.84
C ILE A 44 -12.55 8.71 13.32
N LYS A 45 -11.81 9.39 14.22
CA LYS A 45 -11.96 9.23 15.69
C LYS A 45 -11.99 7.76 16.12
N GLU A 46 -11.01 6.98 15.65
CA GLU A 46 -10.85 5.54 15.94
C GLU A 46 -11.90 4.61 15.32
N GLN A 47 -12.90 5.14 14.62
CA GLN A 47 -13.87 4.34 13.90
C GLN A 47 -13.45 4.15 12.43
N GLU A 48 -13.50 2.91 11.96
CA GLU A 48 -13.24 2.54 10.56
C GLU A 48 -14.50 2.70 9.71
N TYR A 49 -14.30 3.22 8.50
CA TYR A 49 -15.31 3.41 7.48
C TYR A 49 -14.76 2.88 6.15
N SER A 50 -15.64 2.40 5.29
CA SER A 50 -15.30 1.95 3.95
C SER A 50 -16.32 2.47 2.94
N TYR A 51 -15.95 2.42 1.67
CA TYR A 51 -16.91 2.65 0.60
C TYR A 51 -17.90 1.49 0.50
N ASN A 52 -19.08 1.80 0.00
CA ASN A 52 -20.07 0.85 -0.46
C ASN A 52 -19.82 0.59 -1.96
N PHE A 53 -20.52 -0.38 -2.55
CA PHE A 53 -20.39 -0.67 -3.98
C PHE A 53 -20.71 0.53 -4.89
N ASP A 54 -21.63 1.41 -4.48
CA ASP A 54 -22.11 2.51 -5.31
C ASP A 54 -21.19 3.74 -5.35
N ASN A 55 -20.29 3.89 -4.36
CA ASN A 55 -19.46 5.09 -4.19
C ASN A 55 -17.96 4.80 -4.12
N TYR A 56 -17.55 3.58 -4.48
CA TYR A 56 -16.15 3.20 -4.54
C TYR A 56 -15.44 3.94 -5.70
N PRO A 57 -14.35 4.71 -5.44
CA PRO A 57 -13.65 5.48 -6.46
C PRO A 57 -12.72 4.59 -7.30
N SER A 58 -13.30 3.63 -8.04
CA SER A 58 -12.56 2.60 -8.79
C SER A 58 -11.57 3.21 -9.78
N TYR A 59 -12.00 4.19 -10.56
CA TYR A 59 -11.18 4.83 -11.58
C TYR A 59 -9.92 5.49 -10.99
N ASP A 60 -10.07 6.26 -9.92
CA ASP A 60 -8.96 6.97 -9.28
C ASP A 60 -7.97 5.99 -8.61
N ILE A 61 -8.50 4.93 -7.99
CA ILE A 61 -7.68 3.87 -7.40
C ILE A 61 -6.92 3.09 -8.49
N ASP A 62 -7.56 2.75 -9.61
CA ASP A 62 -6.89 2.08 -10.72
C ASP A 62 -5.80 2.96 -11.35
N MET A 63 -6.06 4.26 -11.49
CA MET A 63 -5.05 5.23 -11.92
C MET A 63 -3.89 5.34 -10.92
N LEU A 64 -4.15 5.30 -9.61
CA LEU A 64 -3.10 5.28 -8.59
C LEU A 64 -2.26 4.00 -8.69
N MET A 65 -2.91 2.84 -8.87
CA MET A 65 -2.19 1.56 -8.99
C MET A 65 -1.29 1.49 -10.21
N ASN A 66 -1.66 2.14 -11.32
CA ASN A 66 -0.77 2.26 -12.49
C ASN A 66 0.53 3.01 -12.14
N ASP A 67 0.45 4.05 -11.29
CA ASP A 67 1.64 4.77 -10.84
C ASP A 67 2.49 3.92 -9.89
N VAL A 68 1.86 3.16 -9.01
CA VAL A 68 2.52 2.19 -8.11
C VAL A 68 3.27 1.14 -8.92
N PHE A 69 2.65 0.57 -9.96
CA PHE A 69 3.27 -0.43 -10.83
C PHE A 69 4.45 0.09 -11.65
N ASN A 70 4.52 1.40 -11.90
CA ASN A 70 5.71 2.00 -12.50
C ASN A 70 6.91 2.01 -11.54
N ILE A 71 6.68 1.89 -10.23
CA ILE A 71 7.73 1.83 -9.21
C ILE A 71 8.11 0.40 -8.94
N ILE A 72 7.09 -0.43 -8.67
CA ILE A 72 7.29 -1.79 -8.19
C ILE A 72 6.06 -2.66 -8.40
N TYR A 73 6.29 -3.96 -8.62
CA TYR A 73 5.25 -4.97 -8.76
C TYR A 73 5.38 -6.00 -7.64
N TYR A 74 4.28 -6.24 -6.94
CA TYR A 74 4.11 -7.29 -5.94
C TYR A 74 2.67 -7.78 -5.94
N SER A 75 2.47 -9.03 -5.53
CA SER A 75 1.16 -9.68 -5.46
C SER A 75 0.24 -9.09 -4.38
N HIS A 76 0.75 -8.64 -3.25
CA HIS A 76 -0.03 -7.99 -2.18
C HIS A 76 0.47 -6.58 -1.88
N PHE A 77 -0.44 -5.68 -1.50
CA PHE A 77 -0.11 -4.30 -1.16
C PHE A 77 -1.02 -3.69 -0.07
N GLU A 78 -0.46 -2.75 0.67
CA GLU A 78 -1.16 -1.78 1.51
C GLU A 78 -0.55 -0.41 1.26
N LEU A 79 -1.34 0.53 0.75
CA LEU A 79 -0.96 1.94 0.59
C LEU A 79 -1.72 2.72 1.63
N SER A 80 -1.05 3.61 2.35
CA SER A 80 -1.72 4.44 3.35
C SER A 80 -1.16 5.85 3.40
N ILE A 81 -2.01 6.76 3.82
CA ILE A 81 -1.64 8.11 4.22
C ILE A 81 -2.17 8.38 5.61
N CYS A 82 -1.28 8.76 6.53
CA CYS A 82 -1.60 9.17 7.89
C CYS A 82 -1.04 10.57 8.10
N ASP A 83 -1.90 11.52 8.48
CA ASP A 83 -1.58 12.95 8.43
C ASP A 83 -1.07 13.37 7.05
N GLN A 84 0.26 13.45 6.87
CA GLN A 84 0.97 13.73 5.61
C GLN A 84 2.07 12.70 5.30
N GLU A 85 2.24 11.64 6.09
CA GLU A 85 3.18 10.56 5.79
C GLU A 85 2.47 9.51 4.91
N VAL A 86 3.07 9.21 3.76
CA VAL A 86 2.62 8.13 2.88
C VAL A 86 3.49 6.90 3.11
N GLN A 87 2.84 5.75 3.31
CA GLN A 87 3.50 4.46 3.43
C GLN A 87 2.94 3.49 2.39
N LEU A 88 3.81 2.90 1.59
CA LEU A 88 3.51 1.86 0.62
C LEU A 88 4.19 0.57 1.08
N CYS A 89 3.39 -0.41 1.48
CA CYS A 89 3.83 -1.72 1.90
C CYS A 89 3.47 -2.74 0.82
N PHE A 90 4.41 -3.63 0.53
CA PHE A 90 4.22 -4.66 -0.47
C PHE A 90 4.76 -5.99 0.02
N ARG A 91 4.08 -7.08 -0.38
CA ARG A 91 4.56 -8.44 -0.12
C ARG A 91 4.35 -9.33 -1.33
N GLU A 92 5.33 -10.20 -1.56
CA GLU A 92 5.20 -11.26 -2.57
C GLU A 92 4.67 -12.55 -1.93
N ILE A 93 3.37 -12.78 -2.05
CA ILE A 93 2.68 -13.97 -1.57
C ILE A 93 2.22 -14.78 -2.79
N PRO A 94 2.71 -16.02 -2.99
CA PRO A 94 2.26 -16.90 -4.06
C PRO A 94 0.76 -17.12 -4.03
N ASP A 95 0.15 -17.27 -5.21
CA ASP A 95 -1.28 -17.53 -5.37
C ASP A 95 -1.72 -18.78 -4.57
N GLU A 96 -0.87 -19.81 -4.55
CA GLU A 96 -1.15 -21.04 -3.81
C GLU A 96 -1.22 -20.85 -2.30
N ASN A 97 -0.65 -19.76 -1.76
CA ASN A 97 -0.75 -19.40 -0.34
C ASN A 97 -1.68 -18.21 -0.07
N HIS A 98 -2.39 -17.73 -1.10
CA HIS A 98 -3.37 -16.66 -0.99
C HIS A 98 -4.69 -17.16 -0.36
N TRP A 99 -5.44 -16.24 0.24
CA TRP A 99 -6.83 -16.47 0.61
C TRP A 99 -7.66 -15.19 0.49
N ASN A 100 -8.91 -15.34 0.07
CA ASN A 100 -9.82 -14.20 -0.06
C ASN A 100 -9.96 -13.44 1.27
N ALA A 101 -9.95 -12.11 1.21
CA ALA A 101 -9.96 -11.20 2.36
C ALA A 101 -8.74 -11.28 3.30
N LEU A 102 -7.73 -12.09 3.00
CA LEU A 102 -6.45 -12.09 3.69
C LEU A 102 -5.46 -11.21 2.93
N CYS A 103 -5.27 -9.97 3.38
CA CYS A 103 -4.32 -9.04 2.77
C CYS A 103 -2.98 -9.06 3.52
N MET A 104 -1.90 -8.80 2.79
CA MET A 104 -0.52 -8.73 3.31
C MET A 104 -0.04 -9.95 4.13
N LYS A 105 -0.73 -11.09 4.10
CA LYS A 105 -0.35 -12.35 4.76
C LYS A 105 -0.77 -13.53 3.91
N GLY A 106 0.05 -14.58 3.90
CA GLY A 106 -0.32 -15.88 3.35
C GLY A 106 -1.02 -16.77 4.38
N VAL A 107 -1.74 -17.80 3.91
CA VAL A 107 -2.45 -18.76 4.77
C VAL A 107 -1.50 -19.43 5.76
N SER A 108 -0.31 -19.83 5.30
CA SER A 108 0.72 -20.46 6.13
C SER A 108 1.21 -19.62 7.32
N GLU A 109 0.98 -18.31 7.29
CA GLU A 109 1.42 -17.38 8.35
C GLU A 109 0.39 -17.18 9.44
N LEU A 110 -0.83 -17.71 9.26
CA LEU A 110 -1.90 -17.64 10.25
C LEU A 110 -1.68 -18.62 11.39
N LYS A 111 -2.12 -18.23 12.59
CA LYS A 111 -2.34 -19.15 13.71
C LYS A 111 -3.66 -19.90 13.51
N GLU A 112 -3.74 -21.12 14.03
CA GLU A 112 -4.97 -21.92 13.97
C GLU A 112 -6.21 -21.18 14.52
N SER A 113 -6.02 -20.33 15.54
CA SER A 113 -7.08 -19.50 16.13
C SER A 113 -7.64 -18.43 15.19
N GLU A 114 -6.87 -17.99 14.18
CA GLU A 114 -7.26 -16.96 13.21
C GLU A 114 -8.11 -17.55 12.07
N LEU A 115 -8.04 -18.87 11.83
CA LEU A 115 -8.67 -19.51 10.68
C LEU A 115 -10.19 -19.32 10.62
N LYS A 116 -10.85 -19.33 11.79
CA LYS A 116 -12.30 -19.17 11.88
C LYS A 116 -12.77 -17.83 11.31
N GLN A 117 -11.98 -16.77 11.46
CA GLN A 117 -12.32 -15.44 10.95
C GLN A 117 -12.36 -15.43 9.41
N TYR A 118 -11.50 -16.22 8.77
CA TYR A 118 -11.37 -16.26 7.32
C TYR A 118 -12.08 -17.46 6.66
N GLY A 119 -12.73 -18.31 7.47
CA GLY A 119 -13.37 -19.53 6.99
C GLY A 119 -12.40 -20.55 6.40
N ILE A 120 -11.14 -20.54 6.82
CA ILE A 120 -10.10 -21.43 6.30
C ILE A 120 -10.21 -22.80 6.98
N PRO A 121 -10.34 -23.91 6.24
CA PRO A 121 -10.29 -25.24 6.82
C PRO A 121 -8.92 -25.56 7.43
N VAL A 122 -8.90 -26.16 8.62
CA VAL A 122 -7.65 -26.55 9.32
C VAL A 122 -6.77 -27.47 8.45
N SER A 123 -7.35 -28.35 7.63
CA SER A 123 -6.61 -29.22 6.72
C SER A 123 -5.84 -28.44 5.65
N VAL A 124 -6.50 -27.46 5.02
CA VAL A 124 -5.89 -26.56 4.01
C VAL A 124 -4.77 -25.76 4.66
N TRP A 125 -5.01 -25.18 5.83
CA TRP A 125 -3.99 -24.44 6.55
C TRP A 125 -2.75 -25.29 6.88
N LYS A 126 -2.92 -26.51 7.39
CA LYS A 126 -1.80 -27.41 7.69
C LYS A 126 -0.98 -27.78 6.46
N GLU A 127 -1.64 -28.00 5.33
CA GLU A 127 -0.96 -28.24 4.05
C GLU A 127 -0.09 -27.03 3.68
N LYS A 128 -0.65 -25.82 3.76
CA LYS A 128 0.07 -24.58 3.44
C LYS A 128 1.21 -24.27 4.41
N VAL A 129 1.02 -24.50 5.70
CA VAL A 129 2.13 -24.39 6.68
C VAL A 129 3.29 -25.30 6.31
N ASN A 130 3.02 -26.54 5.91
CA ASN A 130 4.08 -27.48 5.53
C ASN A 130 4.75 -27.11 4.19
N GLU A 131 3.96 -26.72 3.19
CA GLU A 131 4.43 -26.33 1.85
C GLU A 131 5.30 -25.07 1.90
N PHE A 132 4.91 -24.09 2.72
CA PHE A 132 5.53 -22.77 2.78
C PHE A 132 6.41 -22.54 4.02
N LYS A 133 6.74 -23.60 4.78
CA LYS A 133 7.49 -23.50 6.05
C LYS A 133 8.83 -22.75 5.95
N ASP A 134 9.50 -22.83 4.80
CA ASP A 134 10.82 -22.25 4.56
C ASP A 134 10.74 -20.96 3.71
N ASN A 135 9.53 -20.52 3.35
CA ASN A 135 9.36 -19.36 2.50
C ASN A 135 9.56 -18.06 3.30
N ASN A 136 10.47 -17.25 2.79
CA ASN A 136 10.64 -15.88 3.24
C ASN A 136 10.06 -14.94 2.17
N TYR A 137 8.81 -14.55 2.36
CA TYR A 137 8.17 -13.59 1.46
C TYR A 137 8.92 -12.26 1.51
N ILE A 138 9.20 -11.70 0.34
CA ILE A 138 9.80 -10.38 0.25
C ILE A 138 8.78 -9.37 0.76
N GLU A 139 9.17 -8.61 1.77
CA GLU A 139 8.46 -7.43 2.25
C GLU A 139 9.24 -6.19 1.82
N ASN A 140 8.55 -5.26 1.17
CA ASN A 140 9.11 -3.98 0.77
C ASN A 140 8.25 -2.86 1.31
N ILE A 141 8.84 -2.00 2.12
CA ILE A 141 8.18 -0.85 2.72
C ILE A 141 8.86 0.40 2.18
N ILE A 142 8.05 1.27 1.59
CA ILE A 142 8.46 2.58 1.09
C ILE A 142 7.71 3.63 1.90
N LYS A 143 8.44 4.53 2.55
CA LYS A 143 7.88 5.72 3.19
C LYS A 143 8.24 6.94 2.35
N ILE A 144 7.25 7.79 2.11
CA ILE A 144 7.41 9.05 1.39
C ILE A 144 7.11 10.15 2.40
N GLU A 145 8.16 10.85 2.82
CA GLU A 145 8.10 11.92 3.80
C GLU A 145 8.16 13.28 3.10
N PRO A 146 7.09 14.09 3.12
CA PRO A 146 7.12 15.44 2.56
C PRO A 146 7.96 16.37 3.45
N ILE A 147 8.87 17.14 2.84
CA ILE A 147 9.67 18.13 3.54
C ILE A 147 9.21 19.54 3.14
N TYR A 148 8.88 20.35 4.13
CA TYR A 148 8.37 21.71 3.96
C TYR A 148 9.38 22.74 4.45
N SER A 149 9.63 23.75 3.63
CA SER A 149 10.21 25.01 4.02
C SER A 149 9.17 25.84 4.77
N SER A 150 9.67 26.71 5.65
CA SER A 150 8.86 27.57 6.51
C SER A 150 7.81 28.34 5.69
N ASN A 151 6.53 28.05 5.94
CA ASN A 151 5.33 28.65 5.34
C ASN A 151 4.80 28.07 4.01
N SER A 152 5.35 26.96 3.49
CA SER A 152 4.76 26.33 2.29
C SER A 152 3.61 25.39 2.63
N LYS A 153 2.51 25.44 1.84
CA LYS A 153 1.44 24.43 1.86
C LYS A 153 1.77 23.20 1.01
N ARG A 154 2.82 23.27 0.19
CA ARG A 154 3.30 22.17 -0.66
C ARG A 154 4.71 21.77 -0.25
N PRO A 155 5.05 20.48 -0.24
CA PRO A 155 6.41 20.06 0.06
C PRO A 155 7.39 20.57 -1.02
N ASP A 156 8.55 21.02 -0.56
CA ASP A 156 9.65 21.48 -1.43
C ASP A 156 10.42 20.29 -2.03
N PHE A 157 10.49 19.19 -1.29
CA PHE A 157 11.00 17.91 -1.75
C PHE A 157 10.44 16.78 -0.88
N PHE A 158 10.64 15.54 -1.32
CA PHE A 158 10.26 14.35 -0.59
C PHE A 158 11.49 13.55 -0.23
N MET A 159 11.47 12.93 0.94
CA MET A 159 12.44 11.90 1.30
C MET A 159 11.79 10.54 1.16
N VAL A 160 12.37 9.68 0.32
CA VAL A 160 11.91 8.31 0.17
C VAL A 160 12.81 7.39 0.95
N HIS A 161 12.24 6.73 1.95
CA HIS A 161 12.90 5.71 2.75
C HIS A 161 12.42 4.34 2.30
N GLN A 162 13.35 3.45 1.95
CA GLN A 162 13.04 2.10 1.53
C GLN A 162 13.61 1.08 2.53
N THR A 163 12.79 0.10 2.88
CA THR A 163 13.18 -1.06 3.70
C THR A 163 12.75 -2.33 2.97
N ILE A 164 13.68 -3.26 2.76
CA ILE A 164 13.37 -4.57 2.17
C ILE A 164 13.78 -5.65 3.16
N ASN A 165 12.84 -6.50 3.58
CA ASN A 165 13.04 -7.55 4.59
C ASN A 165 13.75 -7.02 5.86
N GLY A 166 13.32 -5.85 6.36
CA GLY A 166 13.93 -5.17 7.51
C GLY A 166 15.26 -4.45 7.24
N LYS A 167 15.89 -4.64 6.07
CA LYS A 167 17.11 -3.91 5.69
C LYS A 167 16.77 -2.53 5.15
N LYS A 168 17.24 -1.49 5.83
CA LYS A 168 17.09 -0.09 5.40
C LYS A 168 18.10 0.26 4.30
N PHE A 169 17.66 1.04 3.34
CA PHE A 169 18.49 1.62 2.28
C PHE A 169 18.65 3.12 2.50
N ASP A 170 19.67 3.69 1.86
CA ASP A 170 19.91 5.13 1.96
C ASP A 170 18.71 5.92 1.42
N PRO A 171 18.22 6.93 2.17
CA PRO A 171 17.09 7.73 1.74
C PRO A 171 17.38 8.44 0.42
N ILE A 172 16.38 8.47 -0.45
CA ILE A 172 16.47 9.13 -1.77
C ILE A 172 15.73 10.47 -1.69
N PRO A 173 16.43 11.61 -1.82
CA PRO A 173 15.76 12.90 -1.96
C PRO A 173 15.11 12.99 -3.35
N LEU A 174 13.86 13.44 -3.39
CA LEU A 174 13.14 13.76 -4.62
C LEU A 174 12.86 15.25 -4.63
N GLU A 175 13.66 16.01 -5.36
CA GLU A 175 13.40 17.44 -5.56
C GLU A 175 12.07 17.64 -6.29
N ASN A 176 11.23 18.53 -5.76
CA ASN A 176 10.08 19.04 -6.48
C ASN A 176 10.64 20.03 -7.51
N LYS A 177 10.88 19.60 -8.76
CA LYS A 177 11.39 20.54 -9.77
C LYS A 177 10.43 21.72 -9.88
N ALA A 178 10.97 22.90 -9.59
CA ALA A 178 10.26 24.15 -9.40
C ALA A 178 9.44 24.58 -10.63
N LYS A 179 8.34 25.28 -10.32
CA LYS A 179 7.55 26.31 -11.01
C LYS A 179 7.78 26.49 -12.53
N PRO A 180 6.71 26.72 -13.32
CA PRO A 180 6.87 27.33 -14.63
C PRO A 180 7.66 28.63 -14.44
N THR A 181 8.78 28.77 -15.16
CA THR A 181 9.32 30.08 -15.45
C THR A 181 8.20 30.88 -16.10
N GLU A 182 7.82 32.00 -15.48
CA GLU A 182 7.07 33.04 -16.17
C GLU A 182 7.91 33.48 -17.37
N GLU A 183 7.44 33.15 -18.57
CA GLU A 183 7.75 33.85 -19.83
C GLU A 183 6.47 34.52 -20.32
#